data_AF-A0A2V6T1Q5-F1
#
_entry.id   AF-A0A2V6T1Q5-F1
#
_cell.length_a   1.000
_cell.length_b   1.000
_cell.length_c   1.000
_cell.angle_alpha   90.00
_cell.angle_beta   90.00
_cell.angle_gamma   90.00
#
_symmetry.space_group_name_H-M   'P 1'
#
loop_
_entity.id
_entity.type
_entity.pdbx_description
1 polymer ?
#
loop_
_entity_poly.entity_id
_entity_poly.type
_entity_poly.pdbx_seq_one_letter_code
_entity_poly.pdbx_strand_id
1 'polypeptide(L)'
;MFRVANPKAAGPTVWQPVTAPEPRVRRRVDYVFLLPGRAFRGRVLGSRVVLDHPGRRADGSPLWPSDHYGVLARLVLFPGSPATIAGQRDPAQDDAGDRHPPKPEALPE
;
A
#
# COMPACT_ATOMS: atom_id res chain seq x y z
N MET A 1 1.97 -4.35 -6.02
CA MET A 1 3.32 -4.98 -6.04
C MET A 1 3.29 -6.45 -5.63
N PHE A 2 2.68 -6.83 -4.49
CA PHE A 2 2.64 -8.23 -4.02
C PHE A 2 2.19 -9.25 -5.07
N ARG A 3 1.11 -8.97 -5.82
CA ARG A 3 0.58 -9.86 -6.87
C ARG A 3 1.55 -10.07 -8.04
N VAL A 4 2.40 -9.08 -8.35
CA VAL A 4 3.42 -9.22 -9.40
C VAL A 4 4.49 -10.23 -8.99
N ALA A 5 4.95 -10.15 -7.73
CA ALA A 5 5.96 -11.07 -7.21
C ALA A 5 5.38 -12.46 -6.84
N ASN A 6 4.12 -12.53 -6.44
CA ASN A 6 3.47 -13.76 -5.97
C ASN A 6 2.10 -13.96 -6.66
N PRO A 7 2.07 -14.33 -7.95
CA PRO A 7 0.84 -14.34 -8.75
C PRO A 7 -0.24 -15.25 -8.19
N LYS A 8 0.13 -16.38 -7.59
CA LYS A 8 -0.80 -17.39 -7.05
C LYS A 8 -1.03 -17.32 -5.54
N ALA A 9 -0.25 -16.53 -4.80
CA ALA A 9 -0.37 -16.49 -3.34
C ALA A 9 -1.61 -15.71 -2.88
N ALA A 10 -2.22 -16.13 -1.78
CA ALA A 10 -3.33 -15.40 -1.16
C ALA A 10 -2.85 -14.08 -0.53
N GLY A 11 -1.76 -14.15 0.27
CA GLY A 11 -1.15 -13.01 0.95
C GLY A 11 -2.10 -12.24 1.88
N PRO A 12 -2.80 -12.91 2.81
CA PRO A 12 -3.69 -12.22 3.74
C PRO A 12 -2.89 -11.31 4.68
N THR A 13 -3.49 -10.19 5.04
CA THR A 13 -2.91 -9.19 5.94
C THR A 13 -3.81 -8.87 7.13
N VAL A 14 -5.10 -9.26 7.12
CA VAL A 14 -6.07 -8.97 8.20
C VAL A 14 -7.08 -10.12 8.34
N TRP A 15 -7.72 -10.40 9.47
CA TRP A 15 -7.64 -9.79 10.80
C TRP A 15 -6.92 -10.74 11.77
N GLN A 16 -5.90 -10.24 12.47
CA GLN A 16 -5.13 -11.01 13.45
C GLN A 16 -5.47 -10.55 14.88
N PRO A 17 -6.19 -11.35 15.69
CA PRO A 17 -6.29 -11.03 17.11
C PRO A 17 -4.90 -11.05 17.73
N VAL A 18 -4.49 -9.96 18.37
CA VAL A 18 -3.09 -9.75 18.78
C VAL A 18 -2.63 -10.67 19.91
N THR A 19 -3.54 -11.35 20.58
CA THR A 19 -3.27 -12.32 21.65
C THR A 19 -3.52 -13.76 21.23
N ALA A 20 -3.95 -14.02 19.99
CA ALA A 20 -4.19 -15.38 19.52
C ALA A 20 -2.86 -16.15 19.42
N PRO A 21 -2.81 -17.44 19.79
CA PRO A 21 -1.60 -18.24 19.68
C PRO A 21 -1.23 -18.56 18.22
N GLU A 22 -2.23 -18.57 17.33
CA GLU A 22 -2.07 -18.98 15.94
C GLU A 22 -2.49 -17.88 14.94
N PRO A 23 -1.97 -17.91 13.70
CA PRO A 23 -2.43 -17.04 12.62
C PRO A 23 -3.93 -17.19 12.33
N ARG A 24 -4.66 -16.08 12.22
CA ARG A 24 -6.09 -16.03 11.87
C ARG A 24 -6.44 -15.11 10.70
N VAL A 25 -5.45 -14.46 10.10
CA VAL A 25 -5.66 -13.60 8.92
C VAL A 25 -6.32 -14.34 7.75
N ARG A 26 -7.23 -13.68 7.03
CA ARG A 26 -7.99 -14.26 5.90
C ARG A 26 -8.13 -13.35 4.69
N ARG A 27 -8.05 -12.03 4.88
CA ARG A 27 -8.28 -11.03 3.83
C ARG A 27 -6.98 -10.28 3.55
N ARG A 28 -6.82 -9.84 2.30
CA ARG A 28 -5.74 -8.93 1.90
C ARG A 28 -6.31 -7.55 1.65
N VAL A 29 -5.98 -6.60 2.52
CA VAL A 29 -6.48 -5.22 2.44
C VAL A 29 -5.36 -4.19 2.35
N ASP A 30 -4.12 -4.59 2.65
CA ASP A 30 -2.95 -3.73 2.59
C ASP A 30 -2.24 -3.90 1.23
N TYR A 31 -2.01 -2.78 0.55
CA TYR A 31 -1.47 -2.76 -0.80
C TYR A 31 -0.35 -1.74 -0.93
N VAL A 32 0.69 -2.11 -1.69
CA VAL A 32 1.67 -1.18 -2.22
C VAL A 32 1.52 -1.15 -3.74
N PHE A 33 1.28 0.02 -4.29
CA PHE A 33 1.13 0.25 -5.73
C PHE A 33 2.42 0.85 -6.30
N LEU A 34 2.79 0.40 -7.51
CA LEU A 34 3.89 0.99 -8.28
C LEU A 34 3.29 1.58 -9.54
N LEU A 35 3.34 2.90 -9.67
CA LEU A 35 3.05 3.55 -10.94
C LEU A 35 4.35 3.63 -11.75
N PRO A 36 4.36 3.25 -13.04
CA PRO A 36 5.49 3.54 -13.91
C PRO A 36 5.67 5.06 -14.01
N GLY A 37 6.71 5.59 -13.37
CA GLY A 37 7.07 7.01 -13.48
C GLY A 37 7.74 7.32 -14.82
N ARG A 38 7.61 8.57 -15.26
CA ARG A 38 8.31 9.07 -16.47
C ARG A 38 9.78 9.42 -16.17
N ALA A 39 10.05 10.00 -15.00
CA ALA A 39 11.40 10.30 -14.53
C ALA A 39 12.14 9.06 -14.00
N PHE A 40 11.40 8.09 -13.45
CA PHE A 40 11.95 6.80 -13.04
C PHE A 40 10.98 5.67 -13.34
N ARG A 41 11.47 4.65 -14.05
CA ARG A 41 10.76 3.37 -14.19
C ARG A 41 11.16 2.46 -13.05
N GLY A 42 10.20 1.72 -12.50
CA GLY A 42 10.45 0.75 -11.43
C GLY A 42 10.18 -0.68 -11.88
N ARG A 43 11.00 -1.62 -11.41
CA ARG A 43 10.71 -3.06 -11.52
C ARG A 43 10.64 -3.67 -10.12
N VAL A 44 9.60 -4.47 -9.88
CA VAL A 44 9.45 -5.23 -8.64
C VAL A 44 10.44 -6.40 -8.64
N LEU A 45 11.35 -6.43 -7.67
CA LEU A 45 12.29 -7.54 -7.46
C LEU A 45 11.70 -8.64 -6.58
N GLY A 46 10.81 -8.26 -5.67
CA GLY A 46 10.14 -9.18 -4.78
C GLY A 46 9.18 -8.45 -3.85
N SER A 47 8.27 -9.19 -3.26
CA SER A 47 7.38 -8.67 -2.22
C SER A 47 6.93 -9.81 -1.33
N ARG A 48 6.78 -9.54 -0.04
CA ARG A 48 6.38 -10.53 0.95
C ARG A 48 5.52 -9.88 2.02
N VAL A 49 4.70 -10.71 2.65
CA VAL A 49 4.07 -10.37 3.92
C VAL A 49 5.15 -10.41 5.01
N VAL A 50 5.07 -9.51 5.99
CA VAL A 50 6.02 -9.38 7.10
C VAL A 50 5.27 -9.14 8.39
N LEU A 51 5.94 -9.32 9.53
CA LEU A 51 5.31 -9.23 10.86
C LEU A 51 4.17 -10.27 11.02
N ASP A 52 4.34 -11.42 10.37
CA ASP A 52 3.39 -12.53 10.26
C ASP A 52 3.65 -13.64 11.28
N HIS A 53 4.37 -13.32 12.35
CA HIS A 53 4.63 -14.20 13.48
C HIS A 53 4.49 -13.44 14.80
N PRO A 54 4.01 -14.10 15.87
CA PRO A 54 3.91 -13.47 17.18
C PRO A 54 5.29 -13.40 17.84
N GLY A 55 5.53 -12.31 18.57
CA GLY A 55 6.52 -12.29 19.63
C GLY A 55 6.00 -12.95 20.91
N ARG A 56 6.81 -12.90 21.97
CA ARG A 56 6.45 -13.39 23.31
C ARG A 56 6.60 -12.27 24.33
N ARG A 57 5.61 -12.17 25.23
CA ARG A 57 5.71 -11.33 26.42
C ARG A 57 6.60 -11.99 27.49
N ALA A 58 6.88 -11.27 28.57
CA ALA A 58 7.64 -11.77 29.72
C ALA A 58 7.01 -13.03 30.36
N ASP A 59 5.68 -13.16 30.30
CA ASP A 59 4.93 -14.32 30.80
C ASP A 59 4.85 -15.48 29.77
N GLY A 60 5.53 -15.37 28.62
CA GLY A 60 5.49 -16.36 27.54
C GLY A 60 4.22 -16.30 26.67
N SER A 61 3.24 -15.45 26.99
CA SER A 61 2.04 -15.29 26.18
C SER A 61 2.37 -14.69 24.79
N PRO A 62 1.65 -15.09 23.73
CA PRO A 62 1.86 -14.54 22.40
C PRO A 62 1.42 -13.08 22.33
N LEU A 63 2.18 -12.28 21.59
CA LEU A 63 1.80 -10.93 21.20
C LEU A 63 2.18 -10.68 19.75
N TRP A 64 1.18 -10.48 18.91
CA TRP A 64 1.37 -10.03 17.54
C TRP A 64 1.66 -8.54 17.49
N PRO A 65 2.49 -8.07 16.53
CA PRO A 65 2.81 -6.64 16.41
C PRO A 65 1.59 -5.75 16.12
N SER A 66 0.57 -6.27 15.45
CA SER A 66 -0.65 -5.55 15.06
C SER A 66 -1.74 -6.58 14.67
N ASP A 67 -2.98 -6.12 14.53
CA ASP A 67 -4.06 -6.88 13.89
C ASP A 67 -3.96 -6.96 12.37
N HIS A 68 -2.99 -6.24 11.81
CA HIS A 68 -2.54 -6.36 10.44
C HIS A 68 -1.12 -6.94 10.34
N TYR A 69 -0.87 -7.73 9.29
CA TYR A 69 0.49 -8.01 8.81
C TYR A 69 0.95 -6.90 7.86
N GLY A 70 2.25 -6.64 7.85
CA GLY A 70 2.85 -5.68 6.92
C GLY A 70 3.06 -6.27 5.53
N VAL A 71 3.19 -5.40 4.52
CA VAL A 71 3.60 -5.77 3.17
C VAL A 71 4.89 -5.05 2.83
N LEU A 72 5.95 -5.81 2.59
CA LEU A 72 7.23 -5.29 2.14
C LEU A 72 7.41 -5.53 0.64
N ALA A 73 7.92 -4.55 -0.08
CA ALA A 73 8.30 -4.67 -1.48
C ALA A 73 9.75 -4.22 -1.67
N ARG A 74 10.49 -4.98 -2.49
CA ARG A 74 11.83 -4.62 -2.96
C ARG A 74 11.72 -4.22 -4.43
N LEU A 75 12.29 -3.08 -4.75
CA LEU A 75 12.22 -2.47 -6.07
C LEU A 75 13.62 -2.12 -6.56
N VAL A 76 13.79 -2.09 -7.87
CA VAL A 76 14.89 -1.38 -8.52
C VAL A 76 14.29 -0.25 -9.34
N LEU A 77 14.92 0.92 -9.29
CA LEU A 77 14.53 2.11 -10.05
C LEU A 77 15.56 2.37 -11.14
N PHE A 78 15.09 2.76 -12.32
CA PHE A 78 15.90 3.13 -13.47
C PHE A 78 15.53 4.56 -13.87
N PRO A 79 16.51 5.43 -14.18
CA PRO A 79 16.22 6.74 -14.75
C PRO A 79 15.35 6.63 -16.01
N GLY A 80 14.44 7.57 -16.17
CA GLY A 80 13.66 7.76 -17.38
C GLY A 80 14.50 8.36 -18.50
N SER A 81 14.10 8.14 -19.75
CA SER A 81 14.78 8.76 -20.88
C SER A 81 14.59 10.28 -20.84
N PRO A 82 15.62 11.10 -21.11
CA PRO A 82 15.53 12.57 -21.12
C PRO A 82 14.40 13.10 -22.02
N ALA A 83 14.13 12.45 -23.15
CA ALA A 83 13.03 12.79 -24.05
C ALA A 83 11.63 12.62 -23.42
N THR A 84 11.48 11.72 -22.45
CA THR A 84 10.23 11.53 -21.68
C THR A 84 10.07 12.58 -20.58
N ILE A 85 11.18 13.13 -20.07
CA ILE A 85 11.21 14.15 -19.02
C ILE A 85 10.97 15.56 -19.61
N ALA A 86 11.57 15.87 -20.76
CA ALA A 86 11.50 17.19 -21.39
C ALA A 86 10.11 17.53 -22.00
N GLY A 87 9.24 16.53 -22.18
CA GLY A 87 7.92 16.71 -22.80
C GLY A 87 6.79 17.09 -21.85
N GLN A 88 7.05 17.52 -20.60
CA GLN A 88 6.00 17.66 -19.59
C GLN A 88 5.81 19.09 -19.06
N ARG A 89 4.56 19.57 -19.18
CA ARG A 89 3.92 20.53 -18.24
C ARG A 89 3.18 19.73 -17.16
N ASP A 90 3.06 20.29 -15.97
CA ASP A 90 2.46 19.62 -14.80
C ASP A 90 0.94 19.44 -14.93
N PRO A 91 0.40 18.20 -14.92
CA PRO A 91 -1.05 17.98 -14.96
C PRO A 91 -1.74 18.36 -13.64
N ALA A 92 -0.98 18.57 -12.56
CA ALA A 92 -1.51 19.09 -11.29
C ALA A 92 -1.83 20.59 -11.33
N GLN A 93 -1.36 21.32 -12.35
CA GLN A 93 -1.70 22.73 -12.52
C GLN A 93 -3.00 22.95 -13.30
N ASP A 94 -3.49 21.97 -14.06
CA ASP A 94 -4.67 22.12 -14.93
C ASP A 94 -6.01 21.86 -14.21
N ASP A 95 -6.00 21.29 -12.99
CA ASP A 95 -7.23 20.98 -12.21
C ASP A 95 -7.53 22.01 -11.12
N ALA A 96 -6.75 23.09 -11.04
CA ALA A 96 -6.99 24.24 -10.14
C ALA A 96 -7.91 25.31 -10.78
N GLY A 97 -8.59 24.96 -11.89
CA GLY A 97 -9.61 25.78 -12.53
C GLY A 97 -10.98 25.56 -11.89
N ASP A 98 -11.31 26.42 -10.93
CA ASP A 98 -12.66 26.87 -10.60
C ASP A 98 -13.76 25.79 -10.44
N ARG A 99 -13.80 25.14 -9.27
CA ARG A 99 -15.03 24.49 -8.78
C ARG A 99 -15.31 24.95 -7.36
N HIS A 100 -15.99 26.09 -7.25
CA HIS A 100 -16.64 26.49 -6.01
C HIS A 100 -17.77 25.48 -5.69
N PRO A 101 -17.78 24.82 -4.53
CA PRO A 101 -18.91 23.99 -4.15
C PRO A 101 -20.14 24.88 -3.89
N PRO A 102 -21.35 24.49 -4.33
CA PRO A 102 -22.55 25.24 -4.00
C PRO A 102 -22.79 25.21 -2.48
N LYS A 103 -23.17 26.37 -1.91
CA LYS A 103 -23.53 26.50 -0.49
C LYS A 103 -24.73 25.59 -0.17
N PRO A 104 -24.77 24.95 1.02
CA PRO A 104 -25.93 24.19 1.43
C PRO A 104 -27.13 25.12 1.63
N GLU A 105 -28.24 24.83 0.96
CA GLU A 105 -29.54 25.44 1.23
C GLU A 105 -30.02 25.03 2.63
N ALA A 106 -30.44 26.01 3.43
CA ALA A 106 -31.04 25.77 4.72
C ALA A 106 -32.38 25.05 4.55
N LEU A 107 -32.56 23.95 5.27
CA LEU A 107 -33.84 23.25 5.37
C LEU A 107 -34.85 24.12 6.13
N PRO A 108 -36.11 24.25 5.66
CA PRO A 108 -37.14 24.96 6.40
C PRO A 108 -37.62 24.15 7.62
N GLU A 109 -38.04 24.88 8.66
CA GLU A 109 -38.52 24.39 9.97
C GLU A 109 -39.76 23.49 9.92
#